data_AF-A0A917KC19-F1
#
_entry.id   AF-A0A917KC19-F1
#
_cell.length_a   1.000
_cell.length_b   1.000
_cell.length_c   1.000
_cell.angle_alpha   90.00
_cell.angle_beta   90.00
_cell.angle_gamma   90.00
#
_symmetry.space_group_name_H-M   'P 1'
#
loop_
_entity.id
_entity.type
_entity.pdbx_description
1 polymer ?
#
loop_
_entity_poly.entity_id
_entity_poly.type
_entity_poly.pdbx_seq_one_letter_code
_entity_poly.pdbx_strand_id
1 'polypeptide(L)'
;MPNARADELYTELQGWLCAQLAEELGLPPAAVDPTEPMSSYGLDSIKAITLLATVEDHVGFEIDPNALWEFPTAASLAESLVDQLAARAR
;
A
#
# COMPACT_ATOMS: atom_id res chain seq x y z
N MET A 1 20.78 2.71 -13.56
CA MET A 1 20.75 2.12 -12.20
C MET A 1 19.35 2.40 -11.66
N PRO A 2 18.64 1.44 -11.09
CA PRO A 2 17.31 1.70 -10.54
C PRO A 2 17.45 2.73 -9.42
N ASN A 3 16.47 3.62 -9.29
CA ASN A 3 16.50 4.74 -8.37
C ASN A 3 16.55 4.23 -6.92
N ALA A 4 17.69 4.34 -6.24
CA ALA A 4 17.80 4.00 -4.82
C ALA A 4 16.72 4.67 -3.95
N ARG A 5 16.28 5.88 -4.34
CA ARG A 5 15.17 6.60 -3.72
C ARG A 5 13.81 5.91 -3.89
N ALA A 6 13.58 5.26 -5.03
CA ALA A 6 12.34 4.53 -5.30
C ALA A 6 12.29 3.24 -4.45
N ASP A 7 13.39 2.51 -4.35
CA ASP A 7 13.50 1.33 -3.48
C ASP A 7 13.30 1.67 -1.98
N GLU A 8 13.84 2.80 -1.52
CA GLU A 8 13.62 3.31 -0.16
C GLU A 8 12.15 3.66 0.08
N LEU A 9 11.52 4.44 -0.81
CA LEU A 9 10.10 4.79 -0.72
C LEU A 9 9.21 3.56 -0.78
N TYR A 10 9.54 2.59 -1.63
CA TYR A 10 8.82 1.33 -1.75
C TYR A 10 8.83 0.58 -0.41
N THR A 11 10.02 0.43 0.18
CA THR A 11 10.17 -0.29 1.46
C THR A 11 9.44 0.43 2.58
N GLU A 12 9.48 1.77 2.60
CA GLU A 12 8.81 2.59 3.60
C GLU A 12 7.28 2.51 3.47
N LEU A 13 6.73 2.68 2.26
CA LEU A 13 5.29 2.58 1.98
C LEU A 13 4.77 1.16 2.20
N GLN A 14 5.51 0.14 1.75
CA GLN A 14 5.14 -1.26 1.96
C GLN A 14 5.10 -1.58 3.46
N GLY A 15 6.11 -1.15 4.23
CA GLY A 15 6.16 -1.34 5.67
C GLY A 15 5.02 -0.63 6.39
N TRP A 16 4.71 0.60 5.97
CA TRP A 16 3.60 1.38 6.51
C TRP A 16 2.24 0.73 6.18
N LEU A 17 2.02 0.30 4.93
CA LEU A 17 0.81 -0.43 4.51
C LEU A 17 0.63 -1.72 5.32
N CYS A 18 1.70 -2.51 5.50
CA CYS A 18 1.65 -3.72 6.31
C CYS A 18 1.33 -3.41 7.77
N ALA A 19 1.88 -2.33 8.33
CA ALA A 19 1.56 -1.90 9.69
C ALA A 19 0.09 -1.48 9.83
N GLN A 20 -0.44 -0.69 8.88
CA GLN A 20 -1.85 -0.28 8.89
C GLN A 20 -2.79 -1.48 8.74
N LEU A 21 -2.49 -2.40 7.84
CA LEU A 21 -3.23 -3.66 7.69
C LEU A 21 -3.18 -4.49 8.98
N ALA A 22 -2.02 -4.59 9.60
CA ALA A 22 -1.82 -5.33 10.84
C ALA A 22 -2.65 -4.74 11.98
N GLU A 23 -2.65 -3.42 12.14
CA GLU A 23 -3.50 -2.72 13.11
C GLU A 23 -4.99 -2.97 12.83
N GLU A 24 -5.42 -2.85 11.58
CA GLU A 24 -6.81 -3.08 11.16
C GLU A 24 -7.29 -4.52 11.37
N LEU A 25 -6.40 -5.49 11.23
CA LEU A 25 -6.67 -6.91 11.40
C LEU A 25 -6.42 -7.40 12.83
N GLY A 26 -5.81 -6.57 13.68
CA GLY A 26 -5.35 -6.96 15.02
C GLY A 26 -4.24 -8.02 14.99
N LEU A 27 -3.47 -8.07 13.92
CA LEU A 27 -2.35 -8.99 13.72
C LEU A 27 -1.02 -8.25 13.94
N PRO A 28 0.08 -8.97 14.22
CA PRO A 28 1.40 -8.36 14.21
C PRO A 28 1.83 -8.03 12.77
N PRO A 29 2.53 -6.91 12.52
CA PRO A 29 3.00 -6.53 11.18
C PRO A 29 3.91 -7.56 10.53
N ALA A 30 4.62 -8.37 11.33
CA ALA A 30 5.42 -9.48 10.83
C ALA A 30 4.59 -10.69 10.33
N ALA A 31 3.30 -10.75 10.64
CA ALA A 31 2.38 -11.78 10.14
C ALA A 31 1.58 -11.31 8.90
N VAL A 32 1.72 -10.05 8.51
CA VAL A 32 1.14 -9.52 7.27
C VAL A 32 2.18 -9.67 6.18
N ASP A 33 1.92 -10.55 5.22
CA ASP A 33 2.79 -10.70 4.06
C ASP A 33 2.44 -9.63 3.01
N PRO A 34 3.40 -8.80 2.58
CA PRO A 34 3.17 -7.76 1.59
C PRO A 34 2.82 -8.32 0.21
N THR A 35 3.16 -9.57 -0.07
CA THR A 35 2.90 -10.23 -1.35
C THR A 35 1.58 -11.00 -1.38
N GLU A 36 0.96 -11.18 -0.22
CA GLU A 36 -0.31 -11.88 -0.09
C GLU A 36 -1.48 -10.90 -0.31
N PRO A 37 -2.52 -11.31 -1.07
CA PRO A 37 -3.67 -10.46 -1.28
C PRO A 37 -4.35 -10.13 0.05
N MET A 38 -4.63 -8.85 0.27
CA MET A 38 -5.25 -8.38 1.50
C MET A 38 -6.61 -9.04 1.74
N SER A 39 -7.33 -9.39 0.67
CA SER A 39 -8.58 -10.17 0.72
C SER A 39 -8.40 -11.54 1.38
N SER A 40 -7.20 -12.15 1.30
CA SER A 40 -6.87 -13.42 1.97
C SER A 40 -6.86 -13.26 3.49
N TYR A 41 -6.43 -12.09 3.98
CA TYR A 41 -6.44 -11.76 5.40
C TYR A 41 -7.83 -11.39 5.94
N GLY A 42 -8.87 -11.37 5.10
CA GLY A 42 -10.20 -10.92 5.47
C GLY A 42 -10.37 -9.40 5.38
N LEU A 43 -9.61 -8.73 4.51
CA LEU A 43 -9.86 -7.32 4.20
C LEU A 43 -11.21 -7.18 3.48
N ASP A 44 -12.23 -6.79 4.23
CA ASP A 44 -13.55 -6.48 3.70
C ASP A 44 -13.54 -5.20 2.84
N SER A 45 -14.53 -5.03 1.96
CA SER A 45 -14.64 -3.87 1.06
C SER A 45 -14.58 -2.52 1.79
N ILE A 46 -15.08 -2.44 3.03
CA ILE A 46 -15.02 -1.21 3.83
C ILE A 46 -13.59 -0.94 4.30
N LYS A 47 -12.90 -1.95 4.83
CA LYS A 47 -11.51 -1.83 5.30
C LYS A 47 -10.57 -1.45 4.17
N ALA A 48 -10.82 -1.98 2.97
CA ALA A 48 -10.05 -1.63 1.79
C ALA A 48 -10.23 -0.16 1.40
N ILE A 49 -11.46 0.36 1.40
CA ILE A 49 -11.72 1.79 1.14
C ILE A 49 -11.11 2.68 2.23
N THR A 50 -11.19 2.27 3.50
CA THR A 50 -10.57 3.01 4.61
C THR A 50 -9.05 3.06 4.45
N LEU A 51 -8.42 1.93 4.15
CA LEU A 51 -6.98 1.86 3.88
C LEU A 51 -6.62 2.79 2.72
N LEU A 52 -7.39 2.76 1.63
CA LEU A 52 -7.15 3.64 0.48
C LEU A 52 -7.21 5.11 0.88
N ALA A 53 -8.26 5.52 1.61
CA ALA A 53 -8.40 6.89 2.09
C ALA A 53 -7.24 7.32 3.01
N THR A 54 -6.76 6.42 3.87
CA THR A 54 -5.57 6.68 4.71
C THR A 54 -4.32 6.81 3.85
N VAL A 55 -4.16 5.99 2.82
CA VAL A 55 -3.03 6.08 1.90
C VAL A 55 -3.08 7.41 1.15
N GLU A 56 -4.24 7.78 0.61
CA GLU A 56 -4.48 9.05 -0.10
C GLU A 56 -4.10 10.26 0.77
N ASP A 57 -4.50 10.24 2.05
CA ASP A 57 -4.13 11.27 3.04
C ASP A 57 -2.60 11.28 3.28
N HIS A 58 -1.99 10.11 3.38
CA HIS A 58 -0.55 9.97 3.61
C HIS A 58 0.30 10.46 2.43
N VAL A 59 -0.06 10.08 1.21
CA VAL A 59 0.67 10.47 -0.01
C VAL A 59 0.26 11.85 -0.53
N GLY A 60 -0.88 12.36 -0.09
CA GLY A 60 -1.40 13.68 -0.45
C GLY A 60 -1.99 13.76 -1.85
N PHE A 61 -2.41 12.63 -2.44
CA PHE A 61 -3.07 12.57 -3.73
C PHE A 61 -4.11 11.45 -3.80
N GLU A 62 -5.11 11.63 -4.67
CA GLU A 62 -6.17 10.64 -4.88
C GLU A 62 -5.65 9.41 -5.61
N ILE A 63 -6.02 8.23 -5.11
CA ILE A 63 -5.69 6.92 -5.66
C ILE A 63 -6.96 6.35 -6.26
N ASP A 64 -6.87 5.83 -7.48
CA ASP A 64 -8.04 5.21 -8.09
C ASP A 64 -8.46 3.99 -7.27
N PRO A 65 -9.72 3.87 -6.84
CA PRO A 65 -10.18 2.70 -6.10
C PRO A 65 -10.08 1.39 -6.91
N ASN A 66 -9.96 1.46 -8.25
CA ASN A 66 -9.60 0.31 -9.06
C ASN A 66 -8.19 -0.22 -8.76
N ALA A 67 -7.31 0.58 -8.19
CA ALA A 67 -5.98 0.15 -7.76
C ALA A 67 -6.05 -1.00 -6.74
N LEU A 68 -7.09 -1.11 -5.90
CA LEU A 68 -7.26 -2.29 -5.02
C LEU A 68 -7.62 -3.55 -5.80
N TRP A 69 -8.33 -3.40 -6.92
CA TRP A 69 -8.69 -4.52 -7.80
C TRP A 69 -7.52 -4.95 -8.68
N GLU A 70 -6.71 -3.99 -9.14
CA GLU A 70 -5.51 -4.24 -9.95
C GLU A 70 -4.31 -4.69 -9.09
N PHE A 71 -4.22 -4.16 -7.87
CA PHE A 71 -3.12 -4.36 -6.92
C PHE A 71 -3.69 -4.80 -5.57
N PRO A 72 -4.13 -6.06 -5.44
CA PRO A 72 -4.74 -6.57 -4.21
C PRO A 72 -3.73 -6.80 -3.07
N THR A 73 -2.45 -6.46 -3.26
CA THR A 73 -1.34 -6.72 -2.33
C THR A 73 -0.67 -5.41 -1.90
N ALA A 74 -0.12 -5.37 -0.69
CA ALA A 74 0.57 -4.18 -0.20
C ALA A 74 1.82 -3.84 -1.03
N ALA A 75 2.52 -4.87 -1.53
CA ALA A 75 3.67 -4.72 -2.42
C ALA A 75 3.28 -4.01 -3.74
N SER A 76 2.27 -4.51 -4.45
CA SER A 76 1.87 -3.92 -5.73
C SER A 76 1.29 -2.52 -5.56
N LEU A 77 0.55 -2.28 -4.47
CA LEU A 77 0.07 -0.94 -4.16
C LEU A 77 1.24 0.02 -3.88
N ALA A 78 2.21 -0.38 -3.06
CA ALA A 78 3.40 0.42 -2.77
C ALA A 78 4.19 0.74 -4.05
N GLU A 79 4.36 -0.23 -4.96
CA GLU A 79 5.04 -0.02 -6.24
C GLU A 79 4.33 1.05 -7.09
N SER A 80 3.01 0.97 -7.22
CA SER A 80 2.20 1.96 -7.94
C SER A 80 2.32 3.36 -7.34
N LEU A 81 2.32 3.47 -6.00
CA LEU A 81 2.49 4.75 -5.30
C LEU A 81 3.88 5.36 -5.54
N VAL A 82 4.92 4.53 -5.50
CA VAL A 82 6.29 4.98 -5.78
C VAL A 82 6.42 5.49 -7.20
N ASP A 83 5.82 4.80 -8.18
CA ASP A 83 5.84 5.26 -9.58
C ASP A 83 5.11 6.61 -9.73
N GLN A 84 3.95 6.77 -9.09
CA GLN A 84 3.20 8.03 -9.10
C GLN A 84 3.96 9.19 -8.42
N LEU A 85 4.60 8.93 -7.27
CA LEU A 85 5.44 9.89 -6.57
C LEU A 85 6.67 10.27 -7.41
N ALA A 86 7.31 9.30 -8.07
CA ALA A 86 8.46 9.52 -8.93
C ALA A 86 8.09 10.29 -10.21
N ALA A 87 6.92 10.01 -10.80
CA ALA A 87 6.40 10.72 -11.95
C ALA A 87 6.07 12.18 -11.62
N ARG A 88 5.57 12.46 -10.41
CA ARG A 88 5.27 13.81 -9.92
C ARG A 88 6.50 14.59 -9.44
N ALA A 89 7.54 13.91 -8.98
CA ALA A 89 8.79 14.54 -8.54
C ALA A 89 9.68 15.05 -9.70
N ARG A 90 9.20 14.97 -10.93
CA ARG A 90 9.93 15.27 -12.17
C ARG A 90 9.43 16.55 -12.81
#